data_AF-A0A7W1L2U4-F1
#
_entry.id   AF-A0A7W1L2U4-F1
#
_cell.length_a   1.000
_cell.length_b   1.000
_cell.length_c   1.000
_cell.angle_alpha   90.00
_cell.angle_beta   90.00
_cell.angle_gamma   90.00
#
_symmetry.space_group_name_H-M   'P 1'
#
loop_
_entity.id
_entity.type
_entity.pdbx_description
1 polymer ?
#
loop_
_entity_poly.entity_id
_entity_poly.type
_entity_poly.pdbx_seq_one_letter_code
_entity_poly.pdbx_strand_id
1 'polypeptide(L)' 'KNAYRVLLTRARQGMVIVVPPGDSADPTRNPEFYDPTFECLRSVGFTAI' A
#
# COMPACT_ATOMS: atom_id res chain seq x y z
N LYS A 1 6.89 -21.18 2.85
CA LYS A 1 6.07 -20.07 3.40
C LYS A 1 6.99 -18.85 3.62
N ASN A 2 7.39 -18.15 2.55
CA ASN A 2 8.32 -17.00 2.58
C ASN A 2 8.07 -16.00 1.42
N ALA A 3 6.95 -16.13 0.68
CA ALA A 3 6.72 -15.40 -0.57
C ALA A 3 6.62 -13.87 -0.35
N TYR A 4 5.98 -13.45 0.74
CA TYR A 4 5.76 -12.03 1.03
C TYR A 4 7.04 -11.25 1.38
N ARG A 5 7.96 -11.87 2.13
CA ARG A 5 9.24 -11.23 2.47
C ARG A 5 10.12 -11.01 1.24
N VAL A 6 10.06 -11.91 0.26
CA VAL A 6 10.86 -11.81 -0.97
C VAL A 6 10.43 -10.62 -1.83
N LEU A 7 9.14 -10.28 -1.85
CA LEU A 7 8.65 -9.11 -2.60
C LEU A 7 9.18 -7.80 -1.99
N LEU A 8 9.13 -7.67 -0.67
CA LEU A 8 9.56 -6.44 0.01
C LEU A 8 11.09 -6.29 0.09
N THR A 9 11.86 -7.37 0.19
CA THR A 9 13.33 -7.29 0.26
C THR A 9 14.02 -7.20 -1.09
N ARG A 10 13.32 -7.49 -2.20
CA ARG A 10 13.80 -7.25 -3.58
C ARG A 10 13.36 -5.91 -4.15
N ALA A 11 12.59 -5.12 -3.41
CA ALA A 11 12.22 -3.77 -3.78
C ALA A 11 13.47 -2.99 -4.16
N ARG A 12 13.60 -2.65 -5.44
CA ARG A 12 14.75 -1.88 -5.95
C ARG A 12 14.58 -0.42 -5.52
N GLN A 13 15.69 0.29 -5.37
CA GLN A 13 15.63 1.76 -5.25
C GLN A 13 14.81 2.32 -6.42
N GLY A 14 13.85 3.20 -6.12
CA GLY A 14 12.90 3.73 -7.10
C GLY A 14 11.59 2.94 -7.24
N MET A 15 11.25 2.05 -6.32
CA MET A 15 9.94 1.39 -6.29
C MET A 15 8.84 2.38 -5.86
N VAL A 16 7.76 2.43 -6.63
CA VAL A 16 6.55 3.20 -6.32
C VAL A 16 5.45 2.25 -5.87
N ILE A 17 4.80 2.56 -4.74
CA ILE A 17 3.63 1.83 -4.25
C ILE A 17 2.41 2.71 -4.54
N VAL A 18 1.47 2.20 -5.33
CA VAL A 18 0.20 2.89 -5.62
C VAL A 18 -0.87 2.37 -4.68
N VAL A 19 -1.42 3.25 -3.86
CA VAL A 19 -2.62 2.97 -3.06
C VAL A 19 -3.77 3.77 -3.68
N PRO A 20 -4.77 3.12 -4.29
CA PRO A 20 -5.92 3.83 -4.84
C PRO A 20 -6.76 4.41 -3.69
N PRO A 21 -7.43 5.56 -3.89
CA PRO A 21 -8.38 6.06 -2.91
C PRO A 21 -9.51 5.04 -2.70
N GLY A 22 -10.00 4.92 -1.48
CA GLY A 22 -11.20 4.12 -1.22
C GLY A 22 -12.42 4.64 -2.00
N ASP A 23 -13.29 3.73 -2.41
CA ASP A 23 -14.59 4.05 -3.02
C ASP A 23 -15.67 3.18 -2.37
N SER A 24 -16.62 3.80 -1.67
CA SER A 24 -17.72 3.10 -1.02
C SER A 24 -18.75 2.53 -2.00
N ALA A 25 -18.78 3.01 -3.24
CA ALA A 25 -19.65 2.49 -4.30
C ALA A 25 -19.04 1.29 -5.02
N ASP A 26 -17.72 1.10 -4.93
CA ASP A 26 -17.00 -0.04 -5.48
C ASP A 26 -16.60 -1.01 -4.36
N PRO A 27 -17.28 -2.16 -4.22
CA PRO A 27 -16.97 -3.13 -3.17
C PRO A 27 -15.57 -3.75 -3.30
N THR A 28 -14.90 -3.61 -4.45
CA THR A 28 -13.50 -4.03 -4.62
C THR A 28 -12.51 -3.00 -4.09
N ARG A 29 -12.98 -1.77 -3.81
CA ARG A 29 -12.19 -0.63 -3.32
C ARG A 29 -12.68 -0.08 -1.98
N ASN A 30 -13.26 -0.93 -1.13
CA ASN A 30 -13.81 -0.48 0.16
C ASN A 30 -12.75 0.34 0.97
N PRO A 31 -13.03 1.61 1.31
CA PRO A 31 -12.12 2.49 2.04
C PRO A 31 -11.53 1.88 3.31
N GLU A 32 -12.27 1.02 4.01
CA GLU A 32 -11.82 0.33 5.22
C GLU A 32 -10.54 -0.49 5.03
N PHE A 33 -10.22 -0.91 3.80
CA PHE A 33 -8.99 -1.64 3.51
C PHE A 33 -7.84 -0.74 3.05
N TYR A 34 -8.14 0.30 2.27
CA TYR A 34 -7.12 1.12 1.59
C TYR A 34 -6.63 2.27 2.48
N ASP A 35 -7.52 2.95 3.19
CA ASP A 35 -7.16 4.12 3.99
C ASP A 35 -6.21 3.75 5.14
N PRO A 36 -6.44 2.67 5.92
CA PRO A 36 -5.48 2.26 6.94
C PRO A 36 -4.14 1.81 6.36
N THR A 37 -4.14 1.24 5.15
CA THR A 37 -2.92 0.83 4.45
C THR A 37 -2.09 2.04 4.04
N PHE A 38 -2.74 3.08 3.49
CA PHE A 38 -2.09 4.33 3.15
C PHE A 38 -1.46 5.00 4.38
N GLU A 39 -2.22 5.11 5.48
CA GLU A 39 -1.73 5.71 6.71
C GLU A 39 -0.59 4.89 7.34
N CYS A 40 -0.64 3.56 7.26
CA CYS A 40 0.45 2.68 7.67
C CYS A 40 1.74 3.01 6.89
N LEU A 41 1.67 3.08 5.55
CA LEU A 41 2.82 3.41 4.71
C LEU A 41 3.38 4.81 5.03
N ARG A 42 2.51 5.79 5.24
CA ARG A 42 2.90 7.13 5.66
C ARG A 42 3.60 7.13 7.02
N SER A 43 3.07 6.38 7.99
CA SER A 43 3.63 6.30 9.35
C SER A 43 5.03 5.67 9.39
N VAL A 44 5.34 4.77 8.46
CA VAL A 44 6.67 4.10 8.37
C VAL A 44 7.67 4.87 7.50
N GLY A 45 7.32 6.09 7.05
CA GLY A 45 8.23 7.02 6.39
C GLY A 45 8.16 7.05 4.86
N PHE A 46 7.12 6.48 4.23
CA PHE A 46 6.89 6.71 2.80
C PHE A 46 6.41 8.15 2.58
N THR A 47 6.97 8.80 1.55
CA THR A 47 6.52 10.13 1.12
C THR A 47 5.35 9.97 0.16
N ALA A 48 4.21 10.57 0.48
CA ALA A 48 3.10 10.72 -0.46
C ALA A 48 3.45 11.82 -1.47
N ILE A 49 3.29 11.52 -2.76
CA ILE A 49 3.64 12.38 -3.90
C ILE A 49 2.36 12.72 -4.66
#